data_AF-A0A661ZJK7-F1
#
_entry.id   AF-A0A661ZJK7-F1
#
_cell.length_a   1.000
_cell.length_b   1.000
_cell.length_c   1.000
_cell.angle_alpha   90.00
_cell.angle_beta   90.00
_cell.angle_gamma   90.00
#
_symmetry.space_group_name_H-M   'P 1'
#
loop_
_entity.id
_entity.type
_entity.pdbx_description
1 polymer ?
#
loop_
_entity_poly.entity_id
_entity_poly.type
_entity_poly.pdbx_seq_one_letter_code
_entity_poly.pdbx_strand_id
1 'polypeptide(L)'
;MSCTDKNNVKNEQNADGKIIGKPELKLESDVMTPEVLWSFGRLSDVQVSPDEKTLLFGITYYDIPEDKGNRELYTMPAEGGEMTQITKTAKGEYNAVWSKDGKSIYFMTSADNGMQLFKINADGSDRKQISDIEDG
;
A
#
# COMPACT_ATOMS: atom_id res chain seq x y z
N MET A 1 6.10 29.70 -37.45
CA MET A 1 6.75 28.40 -37.16
C MET A 1 7.51 28.56 -35.85
N SER A 2 6.85 28.29 -34.71
CA SER A 2 6.94 27.04 -33.93
C SER A 2 8.30 26.92 -33.22
N CYS A 3 8.42 27.42 -31.98
CA CYS A 3 8.17 26.76 -30.68
C CYS A 3 9.42 26.04 -30.15
N THR A 4 10.13 26.71 -29.21
CA THR A 4 11.22 26.17 -28.40
C THR A 4 10.66 25.53 -27.13
N ASP A 5 11.16 24.34 -26.82
CA ASP A 5 10.71 23.43 -25.77
C ASP A 5 10.64 24.05 -24.37
N LYS A 6 9.47 23.92 -23.74
CA LYS A 6 9.32 24.03 -22.29
C LYS A 6 9.50 22.66 -21.67
N ASN A 7 10.44 22.59 -20.74
CA ASN A 7 10.61 21.55 -19.73
C ASN A 7 9.26 20.97 -19.28
N ASN A 8 9.04 19.70 -19.60
CA ASN A 8 7.90 18.93 -19.12
C ASN A 8 8.43 17.97 -18.04
N VAL A 9 8.28 18.37 -16.78
CA VAL A 9 8.33 17.46 -15.64
C VAL A 9 7.12 16.54 -15.82
N LYS A 10 7.31 15.39 -16.45
CA LYS A 10 6.27 14.38 -16.59
C LYS A 10 6.05 13.78 -15.20
N ASN A 11 4.95 14.18 -14.57
CA ASN A 11 4.32 13.46 -13.49
C ASN A 11 4.15 11.99 -13.90
N GLU A 12 4.83 11.10 -13.19
CA GLU A 12 4.65 9.64 -13.25
C GLU A 12 3.30 9.25 -12.61
N GLN A 13 2.19 9.71 -13.19
CA GLN A 13 0.84 9.41 -12.70
C GLN A 13 -0.04 8.70 -13.73
N ASN A 14 0.53 8.19 -14.83
CA ASN A 14 -0.26 7.59 -15.91
C ASN A 14 0.29 6.20 -16.31
N ALA A 15 -0.01 5.19 -15.49
CA ALA A 15 0.05 3.76 -15.86
C ALA A 15 -0.70 2.85 -14.85
N ASP A 16 -0.82 3.29 -13.60
CA ASP A 16 -1.43 2.49 -12.53
C ASP A 16 -2.93 2.81 -12.38
N GLY A 17 -3.75 1.77 -12.23
CA GLY A 17 -5.21 1.88 -12.10
C GLY A 17 -5.68 2.70 -10.90
N LYS A 18 -6.99 2.74 -10.66
CA LYS A 18 -7.56 3.46 -9.51
C LYS A 18 -7.00 2.89 -8.20
N ILE A 19 -6.46 3.78 -7.35
CA ILE A 19 -5.99 3.43 -6.01
C ILE A 19 -7.22 3.27 -5.10
N ILE A 20 -7.45 2.04 -4.63
CA ILE A 20 -8.50 1.75 -3.65
C ILE A 20 -7.90 1.99 -2.26
N GLY A 21 -8.53 2.87 -1.49
CA GLY A 21 -8.13 3.21 -0.12
C GLY A 21 -9.32 3.26 0.82
N LYS A 22 -9.14 3.86 2.00
CA LYS A 22 -10.21 4.04 2.97
C LYS A 22 -11.39 4.81 2.33
N PRO A 23 -12.59 4.22 2.26
CA PRO A 23 -13.73 4.90 1.65
C PRO A 23 -14.20 6.05 2.54
N GLU A 24 -14.66 7.13 1.91
CA GLU A 24 -15.37 8.21 2.58
C GLU A 24 -16.83 7.81 2.74
N LEU A 25 -17.27 7.61 3.98
CA LEU A 25 -18.64 7.21 4.31
C LEU A 25 -19.22 8.17 5.34
N LYS A 26 -20.42 8.69 5.07
CA LYS A 26 -21.22 9.44 6.05
C LYS A 26 -22.25 8.50 6.67
N LEU A 27 -22.17 8.33 7.99
CA LEU A 27 -23.13 7.54 8.75
C LEU A 27 -24.42 8.35 8.91
N GLU A 28 -25.53 7.81 8.39
CA GLU A 28 -26.87 8.41 8.56
C GLU A 28 -27.62 7.83 9.77
N SER A 29 -27.11 6.74 10.37
CA SER A 29 -27.67 6.11 11.57
C SER A 29 -26.65 5.17 12.24
N ASP A 30 -26.97 4.65 13.42
CA ASP A 30 -26.16 3.66 14.16
C ASP A 30 -26.35 2.22 13.65
N VAL A 31 -27.03 2.03 12.51
CA VAL A 31 -27.25 0.70 11.93
C VAL A 31 -26.02 0.27 11.14
N MET A 32 -25.52 -0.94 11.41
CA MET A 32 -24.44 -1.55 10.65
C MET A 32 -24.95 -2.09 9.32
N THR A 33 -25.08 -1.21 8.32
CA THR A 33 -25.47 -1.60 6.96
C THR A 33 -24.34 -2.38 6.29
N PRO A 34 -24.61 -3.14 5.20
CA PRO A 34 -23.56 -3.77 4.41
C PRO A 34 -22.50 -2.77 3.95
N GLU A 35 -22.88 -1.57 3.52
CA GLU A 35 -21.94 -0.54 3.06
C GLU A 35 -20.99 -0.10 4.19
N VAL A 36 -21.51 0.07 5.40
CA VAL A 36 -20.70 0.34 6.60
C VAL A 36 -19.75 -0.82 6.88
N LEU A 37 -20.25 -2.06 6.83
CA LEU A 37 -19.44 -3.26 7.06
C LEU A 37 -18.28 -3.37 6.06
N TRP A 38 -18.55 -3.10 4.79
CA TRP A 38 -17.54 -3.14 3.73
C TRP A 38 -16.54 -1.99 3.80
N SER A 39 -16.91 -0.86 4.43
CA SER A 39 -16.04 0.30 4.64
C SER A 39 -14.88 0.06 5.62
N PHE A 40 -14.99 -0.98 6.46
CA PHE A 40 -13.93 -1.32 7.40
C PHE A 40 -12.70 -1.89 6.68
N GLY A 41 -11.54 -1.36 7.06
CA GLY A 41 -10.25 -1.92 6.68
C GLY A 41 -10.05 -3.28 7.35
N ARG A 42 -9.69 -4.30 6.57
CA ARG A 42 -9.37 -5.62 7.11
C ARG A 42 -7.88 -5.69 7.42
N LEU A 43 -7.56 -5.90 8.69
CA LEU A 43 -6.21 -6.06 9.19
C LEU A 43 -5.65 -7.45 8.83
N SER A 44 -4.39 -7.52 8.42
CA SER A 44 -3.72 -8.79 8.11
C SER A 44 -2.19 -8.69 8.30
N ASP A 45 -1.53 -9.84 8.46
CA ASP A 45 -0.06 -9.99 8.41
C ASP A 45 0.69 -9.01 9.33
N VAL A 46 0.35 -9.05 10.61
CA VAL A 46 0.95 -8.18 11.63
C VAL A 46 2.32 -8.73 12.03
N GLN A 47 3.35 -7.88 12.00
CA GLN A 47 4.71 -8.20 12.39
C GLN A 47 5.31 -7.10 13.25
N VAL A 48 6.15 -7.49 14.20
CA VAL A 48 6.92 -6.55 15.04
C VAL A 48 8.28 -6.32 14.37
N SER A 49 8.77 -5.08 14.40
CA SER A 49 10.10 -4.73 13.93
C SER A 49 11.19 -5.43 14.76
N PRO A 50 12.39 -5.65 14.20
CA PRO A 50 13.48 -6.30 14.93
C PRO A 50 13.92 -5.58 16.21
N ASP A 51 13.67 -4.26 16.30
CA ASP A 51 13.96 -3.44 17.48
C ASP A 51 12.77 -3.33 18.45
N GLU A 52 11.68 -4.05 18.20
CA GLU A 52 10.46 -4.13 19.01
C GLU A 52 9.66 -2.82 19.14
N LYS A 53 10.00 -1.79 18.37
CA LYS A 53 9.37 -0.46 18.50
C LYS A 53 8.24 -0.18 17.52
N THR A 54 8.18 -0.90 16.41
CA THR A 54 7.27 -0.60 15.30
C THR A 54 6.54 -1.86 14.86
N LEU A 55 5.24 -1.76 14.66
CA LEU A 55 4.45 -2.81 14.00
C LEU A 55 4.36 -2.51 12.52
N LEU A 56 4.41 -3.56 11.70
CA LEU A 56 4.07 -3.58 10.29
C LEU A 56 2.80 -4.41 10.13
N PHE A 57 1.85 -3.95 9.32
CA PHE A 57 0.64 -4.70 9.02
C PHE A 57 0.05 -4.26 7.69
N GLY A 58 -0.76 -5.12 7.10
CA GLY A 58 -1.55 -4.80 5.92
C GLY A 58 -2.98 -4.42 6.29
N ILE A 59 -3.52 -3.36 5.67
CA ILE A 59 -4.96 -3.08 5.68
C ILE A 59 -5.50 -3.23 4.26
N THR A 60 -6.52 -4.07 4.11
CA THR A 60 -7.27 -4.21 2.85
C THR A 60 -8.56 -3.41 2.89
N TYR A 61 -8.73 -2.50 1.94
CA TYR A 61 -9.98 -1.83 1.64
C TYR A 61 -10.59 -2.37 0.35
N TYR A 62 -11.91 -2.29 0.24
CA TYR A 62 -12.68 -2.85 -0.87
C TYR A 62 -13.47 -1.76 -1.58
N ASP A 63 -13.46 -1.80 -2.91
CA ASP A 63 -14.30 -1.00 -3.78
C ASP A 63 -15.43 -1.88 -4.31
N ILE A 64 -16.66 -1.62 -3.84
CA ILE A 64 -17.85 -2.39 -4.23
C ILE A 64 -18.15 -2.26 -5.73
N PRO A 65 -18.12 -1.06 -6.34
CA PRO A 65 -18.36 -0.92 -7.78
C PRO A 65 -17.39 -1.73 -8.65
N GLU A 66 -16.12 -1.84 -8.26
CA GLU A 66 -15.10 -2.56 -9.01
C GLU A 66 -14.94 -4.03 -8.63
N ASP A 67 -15.64 -4.49 -7.58
CA ASP A 67 -15.52 -5.84 -7.00
C ASP A 67 -14.06 -6.22 -6.73
N LYS A 68 -13.30 -5.27 -6.17
CA LYS A 68 -11.85 -5.40 -5.94
C LYS A 68 -11.46 -4.96 -4.53
N GLY A 69 -10.44 -5.63 -3.99
CA GLY A 69 -9.75 -5.23 -2.79
C GLY A 69 -8.33 -4.77 -3.12
N ASN A 70 -7.84 -3.76 -2.39
CA ASN A 70 -6.44 -3.35 -2.43
C ASN A 70 -5.89 -3.37 -1.01
N ARG A 71 -4.79 -4.09 -0.83
CA ARG A 71 -4.10 -4.21 0.45
C ARG A 71 -2.91 -3.27 0.42
N GLU A 72 -2.87 -2.35 1.37
CA GLU A 72 -1.78 -1.40 1.56
C GLU A 72 -1.04 -1.70 2.87
N LEU A 73 0.24 -1.36 2.94
CA LEU A 73 1.07 -1.53 4.12
C LEU A 73 1.07 -0.29 4.99
N TYR A 74 1.04 -0.54 6.30
CA TYR A 74 1.02 0.48 7.34
C TYR A 74 2.02 0.11 8.42
N THR A 75 2.50 1.15 9.11
CA THR A 75 3.31 1.01 10.32
C THR A 75 2.71 1.77 11.49
N MET A 76 2.98 1.33 12.72
CA MET A 76 2.60 2.09 13.92
C MET A 76 3.58 1.83 15.07
N PRO A 77 3.70 2.72 16.07
CA PRO A 77 4.46 2.43 17.29
C PRO A 77 3.87 1.24 18.05
N ALA A 78 4.74 0.37 18.59
CA ALA A 78 4.34 -0.80 19.38
C ALA A 78 3.68 -0.43 20.71
N GLU A 79 4.04 0.74 21.27
CA GLU A 79 3.40 1.31 22.47
C GLU A 79 1.99 1.87 22.19
N GLY A 80 1.57 1.89 20.92
CA GLY A 80 0.35 2.52 20.45
C GLY A 80 0.58 3.96 19.96
N GLY A 81 -0.40 4.49 19.23
CA GLY A 81 -0.32 5.81 18.63
C GLY A 81 -0.91 5.85 17.22
N GLU A 82 -0.55 6.87 16.46
CA GLU A 82 -1.00 7.01 15.08
C GLU A 82 -0.27 6.03 14.15
N MET A 83 -1.05 5.44 13.24
CA MET A 83 -0.50 4.62 12.17
C MET A 83 -0.10 5.48 10.97
N THR A 84 0.96 5.10 10.29
CA THR A 84 1.45 5.72 9.05
C THR A 84 1.23 4.77 7.88
N GLN A 85 0.63 5.27 6.80
CA GLN A 85 0.53 4.52 5.55
C GLN A 85 1.86 4.63 4.80
N ILE A 86 2.50 3.49 4.52
CA ILE A 86 3.83 3.47 3.87
C ILE A 86 3.78 3.10 2.39
N THR A 87 2.69 2.48 1.91
CA THR A 87 2.45 2.26 0.49
C THR A 87 1.15 2.95 0.06
N LYS A 88 1.08 3.37 -1.19
CA LYS A 88 -0.13 3.94 -1.80
C LYS A 88 -0.10 3.66 -3.30
N THR A 89 -0.57 2.49 -3.70
CA THR A 89 -0.47 2.02 -5.09
C THR A 89 -1.79 1.43 -5.57
N ALA A 90 -1.89 1.19 -6.88
CA ALA A 90 -3.08 0.56 -7.46
C ALA A 90 -3.08 -0.97 -7.34
N LYS A 91 -2.02 -1.56 -6.77
CA LYS A 91 -1.78 -3.01 -6.78
C LYS A 91 -1.44 -3.44 -5.36
N GLY A 92 -2.16 -4.43 -4.83
CA GLY A 92 -1.98 -4.84 -3.44
C GLY A 92 -0.56 -5.30 -3.11
N GLU A 93 -0.12 -5.01 -1.89
CA GLU A 93 1.15 -5.46 -1.33
C GLU A 93 0.95 -6.61 -0.33
N TYR A 94 1.71 -7.68 -0.54
CA TYR A 94 1.55 -8.96 0.16
C TYR A 94 2.85 -9.50 0.76
N ASN A 95 2.72 -10.35 1.78
CA ASN A 95 3.82 -11.05 2.44
C ASN A 95 4.95 -10.10 2.87
N ALA A 96 4.57 -9.00 3.54
CA ALA A 96 5.52 -7.96 3.89
C ALA A 96 6.36 -8.39 5.09
N VAL A 97 7.67 -8.20 5.04
CA VAL A 97 8.59 -8.61 6.11
C VAL A 97 9.64 -7.54 6.36
N TRP A 98 10.01 -7.36 7.62
CA TRP A 98 11.10 -6.47 8.00
C TRP A 98 12.46 -7.01 7.54
N SER A 99 13.34 -6.11 7.12
CA SER A 99 14.77 -6.38 7.03
C SER A 99 15.35 -6.65 8.42
N LYS A 100 16.42 -7.44 8.51
CA LYS A 100 17.05 -7.77 9.79
C LYS A 100 17.55 -6.55 10.57
N ASP A 101 17.91 -5.47 9.87
CA ASP A 101 18.35 -4.21 10.46
C ASP A 101 17.19 -3.24 10.78
N GLY A 102 15.94 -3.63 10.48
CA GLY A 102 14.73 -2.83 10.74
C GLY A 102 14.57 -1.58 9.87
N LYS A 103 15.46 -1.34 8.90
CA LYS A 103 15.46 -0.10 8.10
C LYS A 103 14.58 -0.18 6.86
N SER A 104 14.25 -1.39 6.43
CA SER A 104 13.51 -1.62 5.20
C SER A 104 12.48 -2.73 5.37
N ILE A 105 11.51 -2.73 4.48
CA ILE A 105 10.45 -3.72 4.39
C ILE A 105 10.50 -4.30 2.98
N TYR A 106 10.47 -5.62 2.90
CA TYR A 106 10.37 -6.36 1.65
C TYR A 106 8.97 -6.93 1.51
N PHE A 107 8.41 -6.91 0.32
CA PHE A 107 7.05 -7.38 0.07
C PHE A 107 6.89 -7.79 -1.40
N MET A 108 5.85 -8.54 -1.72
CA MET A 108 5.53 -8.92 -3.08
C MET A 108 4.35 -8.09 -3.60
N THR A 109 4.42 -7.66 -4.86
CA THR A 109 3.30 -7.01 -5.55
C THR A 109 3.38 -7.29 -7.05
N SER A 110 2.28 -7.12 -7.76
CA SER A 110 2.22 -7.37 -9.19
C SER A 110 2.97 -6.28 -9.97
N ALA A 111 3.88 -6.69 -10.84
CA ALA A 111 4.52 -5.85 -11.86
C ALA A 111 4.06 -6.31 -13.26
N ASP A 112 4.68 -5.78 -14.31
CA ASP A 112 4.28 -6.05 -15.70
C ASP A 112 4.46 -7.52 -16.10
N ASN A 113 5.43 -8.21 -15.50
CA ASN A 113 5.81 -9.60 -15.78
C ASN A 113 5.41 -10.58 -14.67
N GLY A 114 4.44 -10.24 -13.82
CA GLY A 114 3.95 -11.11 -12.74
C GLY A 114 4.26 -10.58 -11.35
N MET A 115 4.20 -11.46 -10.35
CA MET A 115 4.49 -11.09 -8.96
C MET A 115 5.99 -10.89 -8.77
N GLN A 116 6.40 -9.71 -8.31
CA GLN A 116 7.81 -9.39 -8.08
C GLN A 116 8.06 -8.99 -6.63
N LEU A 117 9.31 -9.12 -6.19
CA LEU A 117 9.80 -8.66 -4.91
C LEU A 117 10.16 -7.18 -4.98
N PHE A 118 9.64 -6.43 -4.03
CA PHE A 118 9.91 -5.01 -3.82
C PHE A 118 10.52 -4.77 -2.45
N LYS A 119 11.20 -3.63 -2.35
CA LYS A 119 11.75 -3.08 -1.12
C LYS A 119 11.24 -1.65 -0.95
N ILE A 120 10.95 -1.27 0.29
CA ILE A 120 10.67 0.11 0.70
C ILE A 120 11.38 0.40 2.01
N ASN A 121 11.71 1.65 2.29
CA ASN A 121 12.20 2.03 3.60
C ASN A 121 11.08 1.98 4.65
N ALA A 122 11.44 1.85 5.92
CA ALA A 122 10.50 1.80 7.05
C ALA A 122 9.57 3.03 7.13
N ASP A 123 10.02 4.16 6.60
CA ASP A 123 9.29 5.43 6.54
C ASP A 123 8.42 5.57 5.27
N GLY A 124 8.37 4.56 4.41
CA GLY A 124 7.66 4.58 3.13
C GLY A 124 8.44 5.21 1.96
N SER A 125 9.68 5.65 2.17
CA SER A 125 10.51 6.22 1.10
C SER A 125 11.23 5.14 0.26
N ASP A 126 11.79 5.55 -0.88
CA ASP A 126 12.70 4.74 -1.70
C ASP A 126 12.16 3.37 -2.15
N ARG A 127 10.88 3.32 -2.52
CA ARG A 127 10.25 2.11 -3.07
C ARG A 127 10.95 1.67 -4.36
N LYS A 128 11.43 0.43 -4.40
CA LYS A 128 12.19 -0.16 -5.51
C LYS A 128 11.78 -1.60 -5.77
N GLN A 129 11.69 -1.95 -7.05
CA GLN A 129 11.63 -3.35 -7.47
C GLN A 129 13.02 -3.98 -7.33
N ILE A 130 13.09 -5.20 -6.80
CA ILE A 130 14.36 -5.91 -6.53
C ILE A 130 14.51 -7.16 -7.41
N SER A 131 13.40 -7.77 -7.83
CA SER A 131 13.42 -8.90 -8.77
C SER A 131 12.88 -8.51 -10.14
N ASP A 132 13.32 -9.22 -11.17
CA ASP A 132 12.81 -9.10 -12.53
C ASP A 132 12.81 -10.50 -13.17
N ILE A 133 11.79 -11.29 -12.86
CA ILE A 133 11.66 -12.69 -13.28
C ILE A 133 10.42 -12.84 -14.14
N GLU A 134 10.57 -13.34 -15.36
CA GLU A 134 9.44 -13.60 -16.26
C GLU A 134 8.48 -14.63 -15.65
N ASP A 135 7.19 -14.30 -15.62
CA ASP A 135 6.09 -15.07 -15.01
C ASP A 135 6.14 -15.22 -13.46
N GLY A 136 7.12 -14.60 -12.79
CA GLY A 136 7.26 -14.58 -11.31
C GLY A 136 8.29 -15.56 -10.75
#